data_AF-A0A1V8UEM6-F1
#
_entry.id   AF-A0A1V8UEM6-F1
#
_cell.length_a   1.000
_cell.length_b   1.000
_cell.length_c   1.000
_cell.angle_alpha   90.00
_cell.angle_beta   90.00
_cell.angle_gamma   90.00
#
_symmetry.space_group_name_H-M   'P 1'
#
loop_
_entity.id
_entity.type
_entity.pdbx_description
1 polymer ?
#
loop_
_entity_poly.entity_id
_entity_poly.type
_entity_poly.pdbx_seq_one_letter_code
_entity_poly.pdbx_strand_id
1 'polypeptide(L)'
;MPARPRVKDAFDPYTYTQGRWLHKDEELRKVRSLKFDFEALLDVAIKCTIGAQRVVHCEKKEGGYNRVFLIRFDNESQQVNERTKVCTPRVIASSAWTGPGSVGAEYMITTVVPGKSLGDEWNSMNPLQHVECIKSLAGLAKDLCEANFPAFGSLYLNTRRHPFPTIALDADYCIGTDPETYRKGHLSRVKAVVLESAIVTGVIDWQHTAVEPAYVSEIETPDFGTELKLDEDLDNLHCDEQAAIIDDSERCAKVWAELAFPCYKMGKAVALEPVYRHFLAASYFGWLTKEIELISLINDIGRLWNAIGMTGECPYKVSNEDRERV
;
A
#
# COMPACT_ATOMS: atom_id res chain seq x y z
N MET A 1 35.60 20.28 -24.99
CA MET A 1 35.21 19.06 -24.26
C MET A 1 33.95 18.51 -24.91
N PRO A 2 33.83 17.21 -25.18
CA PRO A 2 32.58 16.66 -25.68
C PRO A 2 31.48 16.88 -24.64
N ALA A 3 30.30 17.33 -25.08
CA ALA A 3 29.14 17.48 -24.21
C ALA A 3 28.84 16.12 -23.54
N ARG A 4 28.67 16.11 -22.21
CA ARG A 4 28.22 14.90 -21.51
C ARG A 4 26.87 14.45 -22.10
N PRO A 5 26.62 13.14 -22.25
CA PRO A 5 25.33 12.63 -22.71
C PRO A 5 24.20 13.19 -21.84
N ARG A 6 23.09 13.55 -22.45
CA ARG A 6 21.91 13.97 -21.67
C ARG A 6 21.33 12.71 -21.02
N VAL A 7 20.74 12.86 -19.84
CA VAL A 7 20.20 11.72 -19.07
C VAL A 7 19.19 10.89 -19.89
N LYS A 8 18.40 11.55 -20.74
CA LYS A 8 17.45 10.92 -21.67
C LYS A 8 18.08 10.01 -22.73
N ASP A 9 19.39 10.11 -22.97
CA ASP A 9 20.08 9.26 -23.95
C ASP A 9 20.37 7.86 -23.35
N ALA A 10 20.22 7.68 -22.03
CA ALA A 10 20.47 6.42 -21.34
C ALA A 10 19.25 5.49 -21.27
N PHE A 11 18.02 6.03 -21.28
CA PHE A 11 16.78 5.25 -21.26
C PHE A 11 15.57 6.07 -21.74
N ASP A 12 14.49 5.39 -22.12
CA ASP A 12 13.23 6.02 -22.50
C ASP A 12 12.33 6.32 -21.27
N PRO A 13 12.08 7.60 -20.92
CA PRO A 13 11.22 7.97 -19.79
C PRO A 13 9.70 7.86 -20.09
N TYR A 14 9.33 7.68 -21.36
CA TYR A 14 7.95 7.86 -21.84
C TYR A 14 7.18 6.56 -22.03
N THR A 15 7.84 5.44 -22.27
CA THR A 15 7.18 4.17 -22.60
C THR A 15 7.18 3.23 -21.39
N TYR A 16 6.04 2.57 -21.15
CA TYR A 16 5.96 1.50 -20.17
C TYR A 16 6.69 0.24 -20.66
N THR A 17 7.59 -0.29 -19.84
CA THR A 17 8.52 -1.36 -20.20
C THR A 17 8.45 -2.60 -19.30
N GLN A 18 7.98 -2.48 -18.06
CA GLN A 18 8.04 -3.56 -17.07
C GLN A 18 7.12 -4.77 -17.29
N GLY A 19 6.07 -4.66 -18.12
CA GLY A 19 5.09 -5.74 -18.28
C GLY A 19 4.57 -5.88 -19.70
N ARG A 20 3.90 -7.01 -19.94
CA ARG A 20 3.14 -7.28 -21.16
C ARG A 20 1.76 -7.76 -20.79
N TRP A 21 0.78 -7.41 -21.61
CA TRP A 21 -0.58 -7.91 -21.47
C TRP A 21 -0.82 -9.07 -22.42
N LEU A 22 -1.56 -10.08 -21.97
CA LEU A 22 -1.99 -11.16 -22.85
C LEU A 22 -2.98 -10.69 -23.92
N HIS A 23 -3.75 -9.63 -23.63
CA HIS A 23 -4.74 -9.06 -24.53
C HIS A 23 -4.42 -7.59 -24.83
N LYS A 24 -4.41 -7.21 -26.12
CA LYS A 24 -4.22 -5.82 -26.59
C LYS A 24 -2.95 -5.13 -26.05
N ASP A 25 -1.84 -5.87 -25.99
CA ASP A 25 -0.57 -5.38 -25.43
C ASP A 25 -0.11 -4.07 -26.06
N GLU A 26 -0.15 -3.98 -27.39
CA GLU A 26 0.33 -2.80 -28.10
C GLU A 26 -0.53 -1.57 -27.80
N GLU A 27 -1.85 -1.71 -27.83
CA GLU A 27 -2.79 -0.64 -27.51
C GLU A 27 -2.65 -0.20 -26.05
N LEU A 28 -2.54 -1.16 -25.12
CA LEU A 28 -2.37 -0.84 -23.69
C LEU A 28 -1.04 -0.14 -23.42
N ARG A 29 0.05 -0.52 -24.10
CA ARG A 29 1.33 0.20 -24.01
C ARG A 29 1.25 1.60 -24.60
N LYS A 30 0.53 1.81 -25.70
CA LYS A 30 0.30 3.14 -26.29
C LYS A 30 -0.50 4.04 -25.34
N VAL A 31 -1.58 3.52 -24.75
CA VAL A 31 -2.41 4.27 -23.77
C VAL A 31 -1.63 4.61 -22.51
N ARG A 32 -0.72 3.74 -22.07
CA ARG A 32 0.15 3.99 -20.91
C ARG A 32 1.39 4.79 -21.23
N SER A 33 1.59 5.26 -22.46
CA SER A 33 2.66 6.20 -22.80
C SER A 33 2.28 7.60 -22.33
N LEU A 34 3.08 8.16 -21.43
CA LEU A 34 2.90 9.51 -20.93
C LEU A 34 3.97 10.40 -21.55
N LYS A 35 3.53 11.44 -22.27
CA LYS A 35 4.39 12.50 -22.79
C LYS A 35 4.42 13.64 -21.79
N PHE A 36 5.62 14.01 -21.36
CA PHE A 36 5.87 15.12 -20.45
C PHE A 36 7.28 15.65 -20.73
N ASP A 37 7.59 16.84 -20.24
CA ASP A 37 8.93 17.41 -20.37
C ASP A 37 9.84 16.84 -19.28
N PHE A 38 10.57 15.79 -19.65
CA PHE A 38 11.49 15.11 -18.73
C PHE A 38 12.65 16.00 -18.29
N GLU A 39 13.16 16.88 -19.16
CA GLU A 39 14.25 17.79 -18.80
C GLU A 39 13.77 18.86 -17.83
N ALA A 40 12.56 19.40 -18.04
CA ALA A 40 11.94 20.31 -17.08
C ALA A 40 11.73 19.65 -15.70
N LEU A 41 11.38 18.35 -15.65
CA LEU A 41 11.29 17.60 -14.41
C LEU A 41 12.65 17.52 -13.69
N LEU A 42 13.73 17.23 -14.42
CA LEU A 42 15.09 17.21 -13.84
C LEU A 42 15.51 18.59 -13.35
N ASP A 43 15.17 19.66 -14.08
CA ASP A 43 15.44 21.05 -13.67
C ASP A 43 14.74 21.40 -12.37
N VAL A 44 13.48 20.99 -12.20
CA VAL A 44 12.75 21.15 -10.93
C VAL A 44 13.48 20.38 -9.81
N ALA A 45 13.88 19.13 -10.07
CA ALA A 45 14.55 18.29 -9.09
C ALA A 45 15.90 18.87 -8.64
N ILE A 46 16.69 19.44 -9.55
CA ILE A 46 17.93 20.17 -9.22
C ILE A 46 17.62 21.39 -8.36
N LYS A 47 16.69 22.25 -8.80
CA LYS A 47 16.34 23.50 -8.08
C LYS A 47 15.85 23.26 -6.65
N CYS A 48 15.15 22.16 -6.43
CA CYS A 48 14.62 21.79 -5.13
C CYS A 48 15.62 21.06 -4.22
N THR A 49 16.80 20.70 -4.72
CA THR A 49 17.82 19.95 -3.97
C THR A 49 18.98 20.86 -3.58
N ILE A 50 19.19 21.07 -2.28
CA ILE A 50 20.20 22.00 -1.75
C ILE A 50 21.60 21.57 -2.17
N GLY A 51 22.29 22.42 -2.94
CA GLY A 51 23.67 22.19 -3.37
C GLY A 51 23.82 21.30 -4.61
N ALA A 52 22.73 20.80 -5.18
CA ALA A 52 22.77 20.07 -6.45
C ALA A 52 22.96 21.07 -7.60
N GLN A 53 23.83 20.74 -8.55
CA GLN A 53 24.01 21.50 -9.79
C GLN A 53 23.68 20.68 -11.02
N ARG A 54 23.81 19.35 -10.94
CA ARG A 54 23.48 18.45 -12.06
C ARG A 54 23.04 17.07 -11.59
N VAL A 55 22.32 16.39 -12.47
CA VAL A 55 22.05 14.96 -12.33
C VAL A 55 23.29 14.17 -12.78
N VAL A 56 23.78 13.27 -11.92
CA VAL A 56 24.91 12.37 -12.25
C VAL A 56 24.43 10.99 -12.68
N HIS A 57 23.26 10.58 -12.21
CA HIS A 57 22.65 9.31 -12.57
C HIS A 57 21.13 9.41 -12.43
N CYS A 58 20.42 8.75 -13.32
CA CYS A 58 18.98 8.57 -13.21
C CYS A 58 18.64 7.18 -13.73
N GLU A 59 17.80 6.47 -13.00
CA GLU A 59 17.17 5.24 -13.46
C GLU A 59 15.65 5.34 -13.36
N LYS A 60 14.97 4.58 -14.21
CA LYS A 60 13.50 4.50 -14.22
C LYS A 60 13.08 3.17 -13.59
N LYS A 61 12.23 3.24 -12.56
CA LYS A 61 11.46 2.12 -12.03
C LYS A 61 9.98 2.37 -12.31
N GLU A 62 9.26 1.33 -12.72
CA GLU A 62 7.86 1.48 -13.11
C GLU A 62 7.00 0.56 -12.26
N GLY A 63 5.94 1.10 -11.68
CA GLY A 63 4.92 0.32 -10.97
C GLY A 63 3.63 0.19 -11.79
N GLY A 64 2.59 -0.35 -11.14
CA GLY A 64 1.25 -0.45 -11.73
C GLY A 64 0.55 0.91 -11.94
N TYR A 65 0.93 1.94 -11.17
CA TYR A 65 0.25 3.24 -11.15
C TYR A 65 1.15 4.41 -11.56
N ASN A 66 2.39 4.44 -11.03
CA ASN A 66 3.31 5.56 -11.22
C ASN A 66 4.63 5.13 -11.86
N ARG A 67 5.30 6.09 -12.49
CA ARG A 67 6.71 5.97 -12.89
C ARG A 67 7.57 6.68 -11.86
N VAL A 68 8.57 5.98 -11.37
CA VAL A 68 9.50 6.45 -10.35
C VAL A 68 10.86 6.65 -11.02
N PHE A 69 11.43 7.84 -10.88
CA PHE A 69 12.79 8.12 -11.32
C PHE A 69 13.68 8.23 -10.10
N LEU A 70 14.66 7.33 -9.97
CA LEU A 70 15.67 7.44 -8.93
C LEU A 70 16.81 8.30 -9.46
N ILE A 71 16.87 9.52 -8.94
CA ILE A 71 17.81 10.55 -9.39
C ILE A 71 18.93 10.68 -8.35
N ARG A 72 20.18 10.59 -8.80
CA ARG A 72 21.36 10.98 -8.02
C ARG A 72 21.92 12.28 -8.59
N PHE A 73 22.25 13.19 -7.69
CA PHE A 73 22.84 14.49 -7.99
C PHE A 73 24.35 14.46 -7.69
N ASP A 74 25.04 15.54 -8.06
CA ASP A 74 26.47 15.73 -7.78
C ASP A 74 26.78 16.13 -6.34
N ASN A 75 25.76 16.38 -5.52
CA ASN A 75 25.90 16.55 -4.08
C ASN A 75 25.69 15.22 -3.34
N GLU A 76 26.37 15.04 -2.22
CA GLU A 76 26.25 13.83 -1.38
C GLU A 76 25.15 13.96 -0.30
N SER A 77 24.24 14.93 -0.41
CA SER A 77 23.30 15.22 0.68
C SER A 77 22.10 14.26 0.67
N GLN A 78 22.07 13.33 1.62
CA GLN A 78 20.83 12.66 2.04
C GLN A 78 20.10 13.52 3.07
N GLN A 79 18.84 13.86 2.81
CA GLN A 79 17.95 14.49 3.79
C GLN A 79 16.97 13.44 4.30
N VAL A 80 17.00 13.19 5.60
CA VAL A 80 16.12 12.24 6.28
C VAL A 80 14.95 12.99 6.93
N ASN A 81 13.77 12.37 6.98
CA ASN A 81 12.61 12.94 7.66
C ASN A 81 12.64 12.59 9.15
N GLU A 82 12.62 13.60 10.03
CA GLU A 82 12.68 13.41 11.50
C GLU A 82 11.29 13.43 12.18
N ARG A 83 10.19 13.61 11.42
CA ARG A 83 8.86 13.87 12.02
C ARG A 83 8.06 12.62 12.42
N THR A 84 8.51 11.43 12.04
CA THR A 84 7.84 10.17 12.36
C THR A 84 8.84 9.19 12.97
N LYS A 85 8.42 8.34 13.92
CA LYS A 85 9.27 7.27 14.50
C LYS A 85 9.85 6.32 13.43
N VAL A 86 9.24 6.33 12.24
CA VAL A 86 9.53 5.49 11.09
C VAL A 86 10.02 6.40 9.96
N CYS A 87 11.11 6.03 9.28
CA CYS A 87 11.58 6.84 8.15
C CYS A 87 10.56 6.81 7.01
N THR A 88 10.09 7.98 6.59
CA THR A 88 9.15 8.16 5.48
C THR A 88 9.75 9.10 4.44
N PRO A 89 9.42 8.95 3.14
CA PRO A 89 9.84 9.90 2.12
C PRO A 89 9.32 11.30 2.47
N ARG A 90 10.21 12.28 2.50
CA ARG A 90 9.83 13.69 2.68
C ARG A 90 9.54 14.29 1.32
N VAL A 91 8.35 14.86 1.14
CA VAL A 91 8.01 15.62 -0.07
C VAL A 91 8.86 16.89 -0.13
N ILE A 92 9.65 17.03 -1.19
CA ILE A 92 10.50 18.19 -1.45
C ILE A 92 9.75 19.17 -2.37
N ALA A 93 9.08 18.64 -3.39
CA ALA A 93 8.25 19.41 -4.30
C ALA A 93 7.12 18.52 -4.88
N SER A 94 6.00 19.14 -5.22
CA SER A 94 4.93 18.47 -5.98
C SER A 94 4.19 19.49 -6.83
N SER A 95 3.56 19.03 -7.90
CA SER A 95 2.67 19.85 -8.72
C SER A 95 1.59 18.98 -9.36
N ALA A 96 0.35 19.46 -9.31
CA ALA A 96 -0.77 18.92 -10.08
C ALA A 96 -1.07 19.74 -11.35
N TRP A 97 -0.33 20.82 -11.61
CA TRP A 97 -0.55 21.69 -12.77
C TRP A 97 0.15 21.15 -14.01
N THR A 98 -0.63 20.91 -15.07
CA THR A 98 -0.16 20.37 -16.35
C THR A 98 -0.32 21.36 -17.53
N GLY A 99 -0.61 22.62 -17.24
CA GLY A 99 -0.79 23.66 -18.26
C GLY A 99 0.53 24.14 -18.90
N PRO A 100 0.46 25.14 -19.80
CA PRO A 100 1.63 25.65 -20.50
C PRO A 100 2.76 26.09 -19.56
N GLY A 101 4.01 25.76 -19.92
CA GLY A 101 5.20 26.09 -19.13
C GLY A 101 5.45 25.18 -17.91
N SER A 102 4.63 24.14 -17.72
CA SER A 102 4.84 23.10 -16.70
C SER A 102 5.63 21.91 -17.27
N VAL A 103 5.90 20.93 -16.41
CA VAL A 103 6.39 19.60 -16.80
C VAL A 103 5.41 18.87 -17.75
N GLY A 104 4.14 19.29 -17.81
CA GLY A 104 3.11 18.64 -18.64
C GLY A 104 2.58 17.33 -18.05
N ALA A 105 2.98 17.01 -16.81
CA ALA A 105 2.45 15.90 -16.03
C ALA A 105 2.46 16.27 -14.54
N GLU A 106 1.57 15.64 -13.78
CA GLU A 106 1.60 15.69 -12.32
C GLU A 106 2.86 14.98 -11.80
N TYR A 107 3.49 15.52 -10.76
CA TYR A 107 4.68 14.93 -10.19
C TYR A 107 4.78 15.17 -8.68
N MET A 108 5.57 14.31 -8.04
CA MET A 108 6.03 14.45 -6.67
C MET A 108 7.52 14.08 -6.63
N ILE A 109 8.33 14.95 -6.02
CA ILE A 109 9.75 14.74 -5.77
C ILE A 109 9.91 14.54 -4.27
N THR A 110 10.42 13.38 -3.87
CA THR A 110 10.62 13.04 -2.46
C THR A 110 12.08 12.72 -2.17
N THR A 111 12.44 12.72 -0.89
CA THR A 111 13.68 12.08 -0.45
C THR A 111 13.61 10.57 -0.63
N VAL A 112 14.77 9.93 -0.68
CA VAL A 112 14.91 8.47 -0.69
C VAL A 112 14.98 7.97 0.74
N VAL A 113 14.24 6.91 1.06
CA VAL A 113 14.38 6.17 2.31
C VAL A 113 15.53 5.18 2.16
N PRO A 114 16.58 5.25 2.99
CA PRO A 114 17.73 4.36 2.89
C PRO A 114 17.39 2.92 3.31
N GLY A 115 17.98 1.95 2.61
CA GLY A 115 17.88 0.52 2.89
C GLY A 115 17.43 -0.28 1.67
N LYS A 116 17.02 -1.54 1.90
CA LYS A 116 16.62 -2.48 0.85
C LYS A 116 15.15 -2.87 0.95
N SER A 117 14.51 -3.19 -0.17
CA SER A 117 13.12 -3.65 -0.19
C SER A 117 12.98 -4.98 0.55
N LEU A 118 11.94 -5.12 1.39
CA LEU A 118 11.59 -6.37 2.06
C LEU A 118 11.47 -7.53 1.06
N GLY A 119 10.75 -7.33 -0.05
CA GLY A 119 10.54 -8.37 -1.05
C GLY A 119 11.82 -8.84 -1.75
N ASP A 120 12.83 -7.98 -1.86
CA ASP A 120 14.11 -8.34 -2.49
C ASP A 120 14.98 -9.19 -1.55
N GLU A 121 14.85 -9.01 -0.24
CA GLU A 121 15.71 -9.65 0.76
C GLU A 121 15.03 -10.86 1.44
N TRP A 122 13.70 -10.95 1.47
CA TRP A 122 12.94 -11.96 2.23
C TRP A 122 13.45 -13.38 1.98
N ASN A 123 13.50 -13.82 0.73
CA ASN A 123 13.92 -15.19 0.37
C ASN A 123 15.40 -15.50 0.69
N SER A 124 16.20 -14.48 1.01
CA SER A 124 17.61 -14.65 1.41
C SER A 124 17.80 -14.67 2.94
N MET A 125 16.75 -14.38 3.71
CA MET A 125 16.79 -14.36 5.16
C MET A 125 16.76 -15.78 5.72
N ASN A 126 17.42 -15.96 6.86
CA ASN A 126 17.28 -17.17 7.66
C ASN A 126 16.06 -17.07 8.61
N PRO A 127 15.63 -18.18 9.23
CA PRO A 127 14.46 -18.20 10.12
C PRO A 127 14.52 -17.18 11.26
N LEU A 128 15.70 -16.92 11.84
CA LEU A 128 15.83 -15.92 12.91
C LEU A 128 15.65 -14.50 12.38
N GLN A 129 16.13 -14.22 11.17
CA GLN A 129 15.92 -12.93 10.50
C GLN A 129 14.46 -12.71 10.13
N HIS A 130 13.72 -13.73 9.69
CA HIS A 130 12.27 -13.64 9.50
C HIS A 130 11.57 -13.25 10.80
N VAL A 131 11.90 -13.90 11.92
CA VAL A 131 11.32 -13.59 13.23
C VAL A 131 11.59 -12.13 13.63
N GLU A 132 12.82 -11.64 13.49
CA GLU A 132 13.16 -10.25 13.80
C GLU A 132 12.46 -9.26 12.86
N CYS A 133 12.33 -9.60 11.58
CA CYS A 133 11.61 -8.78 10.61
C CYS A 133 10.13 -8.66 10.97
N ILE A 134 9.47 -9.79 11.28
CA ILE A 134 8.06 -9.83 11.68
C ILE A 134 7.83 -9.04 12.97
N LYS A 135 8.75 -9.14 13.95
CA LYS A 135 8.71 -8.31 15.17
C LYS A 135 8.76 -6.82 14.85
N SER A 136 9.68 -6.42 13.98
CA SER A 136 9.85 -5.03 13.56
C SER A 136 8.62 -4.51 12.82
N LEU A 137 8.02 -5.32 11.92
CA LEU A 137 6.78 -5.02 11.22
C LEU A 137 5.59 -4.88 12.16
N ALA A 138 5.43 -5.79 13.14
CA ALA A 138 4.36 -5.72 14.12
C ALA A 138 4.48 -4.48 15.03
N GLY A 139 5.72 -4.13 15.41
CA GLY A 139 5.99 -2.89 16.14
C GLY A 139 5.59 -1.64 15.36
N LEU A 140 5.94 -1.58 14.07
CA LEU A 140 5.50 -0.53 13.15
C LEU A 140 3.97 -0.46 13.04
N ALA A 141 3.31 -1.60 12.81
CA ALA A 141 1.86 -1.67 12.69
C ALA A 141 1.17 -1.15 13.97
N LYS A 142 1.67 -1.55 15.13
CA LYS A 142 1.20 -1.04 16.43
C LYS A 142 1.36 0.48 16.53
N ASP A 143 2.55 1.02 16.24
CA ASP A 143 2.79 2.47 16.29
C ASP A 143 1.86 3.26 15.34
N LEU A 144 1.59 2.72 14.13
CA LEU A 144 0.66 3.33 13.18
C LEU A 144 -0.79 3.27 13.67
N CYS A 145 -1.22 2.13 14.24
CA CYS A 145 -2.56 2.00 14.79
C CYS A 145 -2.79 2.88 16.03
N GLU A 146 -1.78 3.08 16.87
CA GLU A 146 -1.85 3.92 18.07
C GLU A 146 -1.72 5.42 17.75
N ALA A 147 -1.36 5.79 16.52
CA ALA A 147 -1.31 7.18 16.10
C ALA A 147 -2.67 7.87 16.25
N ASN A 148 -2.66 9.05 16.87
CA ASN A 148 -3.83 9.90 17.00
C ASN A 148 -3.76 11.00 15.94
N PHE A 149 -4.71 10.97 15.01
CA PHE A 149 -4.84 12.00 13.99
C PHE A 149 -5.76 13.11 14.50
N PRO A 150 -5.35 14.38 14.46
CA PRO A 150 -6.22 15.51 14.83
C PRO A 150 -7.39 15.68 13.86
N ALA A 151 -7.26 15.16 12.63
CA ALA A 151 -8.26 15.14 11.58
C ALA A 151 -7.99 13.98 10.62
N PHE A 152 -9.03 13.43 9.99
CA PHE A 152 -8.92 12.45 8.91
C PHE A 152 -10.01 12.70 7.85
N GLY A 153 -9.73 12.37 6.59
CA GLY A 153 -10.61 12.65 5.45
C GLY A 153 -9.80 12.89 4.18
N SER A 154 -10.49 13.22 3.08
CA SER A 154 -9.84 13.63 1.84
C SER A 154 -9.32 15.05 1.92
N LEU A 155 -8.23 15.32 1.21
CA LEU A 155 -7.63 16.64 1.09
C LEU A 155 -8.33 17.43 -0.02
N TYR A 156 -8.79 18.64 0.29
CA TYR A 156 -9.44 19.54 -0.66
C TYR A 156 -8.75 20.90 -0.69
N LEU A 157 -8.77 21.56 -1.85
CA LEU A 157 -8.35 22.95 -1.99
C LEU A 157 -9.42 23.88 -1.42
N ASN A 158 -9.02 24.83 -0.56
CA ASN A 158 -9.90 25.85 0.02
C ASN A 158 -10.57 26.74 -1.05
N THR A 159 -9.96 26.84 -2.23
CA THR A 159 -10.44 27.68 -3.34
C THR A 159 -11.47 26.98 -4.23
N ARG A 160 -11.71 25.67 -4.03
CA ARG A 160 -12.66 24.89 -4.84
C ARG A 160 -13.85 24.42 -4.01
N ARG A 161 -14.91 24.01 -4.69
CA ARG A 161 -16.07 23.40 -4.03
C ARG A 161 -15.63 22.08 -3.38
N HIS A 162 -15.80 21.99 -2.07
CA HIS A 162 -15.53 20.82 -1.27
C HIS A 162 -16.73 20.51 -0.36
N PRO A 163 -16.89 19.26 0.10
CA PRO A 163 -17.95 18.91 1.06
C PRO A 163 -17.79 19.68 2.38
N PHE A 164 -18.88 19.86 3.12
CA PHE A 164 -18.90 20.44 4.48
C PHE A 164 -19.50 19.42 5.45
N PRO A 165 -19.02 19.33 6.71
CA PRO A 165 -17.98 20.17 7.33
C PRO A 165 -16.55 19.80 6.92
N THR A 166 -15.62 20.76 7.05
CA THR A 166 -14.17 20.55 6.87
C THR A 166 -13.35 21.07 8.06
N ILE A 167 -12.12 20.60 8.18
CA ILE A 167 -11.10 21.05 9.13
C ILE A 167 -9.99 21.71 8.32
N ALA A 168 -9.73 23.01 8.55
CA ALA A 168 -8.66 23.72 7.85
C ALA A 168 -7.29 23.10 8.21
N LEU A 169 -6.47 22.83 7.18
CA LEU A 169 -5.10 22.35 7.35
C LEU A 169 -4.11 23.51 7.26
N ASP A 170 -4.24 24.33 6.22
CA ASP A 170 -3.47 25.56 5.99
C ASP A 170 -4.25 26.54 5.10
N ALA A 171 -3.56 27.53 4.53
CA ALA A 171 -4.17 28.55 3.67
C ALA A 171 -4.73 27.96 2.36
N ASP A 172 -4.15 26.88 1.86
CA ASP A 172 -4.45 26.30 0.56
C ASP A 172 -5.39 25.08 0.69
N TYR A 173 -5.32 24.35 1.80
CA TYR A 173 -5.97 23.05 1.97
C TYR A 173 -6.85 22.93 3.23
N CYS A 174 -7.89 22.11 3.11
CA CYS A 174 -8.70 21.60 4.21
C CYS A 174 -8.94 20.09 4.08
N ILE A 175 -9.26 19.45 5.21
CA ILE A 175 -9.61 18.03 5.33
C ILE A 175 -11.12 17.93 5.45
N GLY A 176 -11.76 17.15 4.57
CA GLY A 176 -13.21 16.96 4.55
C GLY A 176 -13.60 15.50 4.39
N THR A 177 -14.85 15.17 4.72
CA THR A 177 -15.39 13.83 4.45
C THR A 177 -15.59 13.63 2.97
N ASP A 178 -15.07 12.54 2.41
CA ASP A 178 -15.29 12.19 1.02
C ASP A 178 -16.42 11.17 0.88
N PRO A 179 -17.53 11.53 0.21
CA PRO A 179 -18.63 10.59 -0.01
C PRO A 179 -18.27 9.45 -0.98
N GLU A 180 -17.25 9.59 -1.84
CA GLU A 180 -16.84 8.53 -2.78
C GLU A 180 -15.82 7.55 -2.19
N THR A 181 -14.97 7.98 -1.26
CA THR A 181 -13.93 7.13 -0.66
C THR A 181 -14.51 5.93 0.09
N TYR A 182 -15.70 6.06 0.67
CA TYR A 182 -16.41 4.93 1.28
C TYR A 182 -16.99 3.93 0.26
N ARG A 183 -17.17 4.33 -1.01
CA ARG A 183 -17.80 3.52 -2.07
C ARG A 183 -16.78 2.74 -2.91
N LYS A 184 -15.57 3.27 -3.06
CA LYS A 184 -14.47 2.62 -3.78
C LYS A 184 -13.48 2.12 -2.72
N GLY A 185 -13.77 1.01 -2.06
CA GLY A 185 -12.89 0.44 -1.03
C GLY A 185 -11.56 -0.06 -1.59
N HIS A 186 -10.70 0.91 -1.90
CA HIS A 186 -9.37 0.75 -2.45
C HIS A 186 -8.44 1.64 -1.65
N LEU A 187 -8.10 1.22 -0.43
CA LEU A 187 -7.25 2.01 0.44
C LEU A 187 -6.29 1.13 1.28
N SER A 188 -5.12 0.90 0.68
CA SER A 188 -3.84 0.53 1.30
C SER A 188 -3.72 -0.69 2.18
N ARG A 189 -2.74 -1.48 1.77
CA ARG A 189 -1.75 -2.04 2.67
C ARG A 189 -0.48 -1.21 2.55
N VAL A 190 0.37 -1.23 3.58
CA VAL A 190 1.77 -0.83 3.40
C VAL A 190 2.39 -1.83 2.41
N LYS A 191 2.61 -1.40 1.17
CA LYS A 191 3.07 -2.30 0.10
C LYS A 191 4.59 -2.36 -0.02
N ALA A 192 5.30 -1.43 0.60
CA ALA A 192 6.73 -1.32 0.43
C ALA A 192 7.41 -0.89 1.72
N VAL A 193 8.14 -1.85 2.30
CA VAL A 193 8.91 -1.68 3.52
C VAL A 193 10.39 -1.75 3.16
N VAL A 194 11.17 -0.87 3.77
CA VAL A 194 12.61 -0.79 3.62
C VAL A 194 13.28 -1.30 4.88
N LEU A 195 14.32 -2.10 4.71
CA LEU A 195 15.03 -2.79 5.78
C LEU A 195 16.53 -2.47 5.81
N GLU A 196 17.11 -2.63 7.00
CA GLU A 196 18.54 -2.81 7.22
C GLU A 196 18.73 -3.95 8.22
N SER A 197 19.49 -4.99 7.85
CA SER A 197 19.74 -6.16 8.71
C SER A 197 18.47 -6.82 9.28
N ALA A 198 17.45 -7.01 8.44
CA ALA A 198 16.12 -7.54 8.80
C ALA A 198 15.28 -6.63 9.73
N ILE A 199 15.72 -5.42 10.04
CA ILE A 199 14.97 -4.44 10.83
C ILE A 199 14.29 -3.45 9.88
N VAL A 200 13.02 -3.15 10.13
CA VAL A 200 12.29 -2.12 9.38
C VAL A 200 12.87 -0.74 9.69
N THR A 201 13.44 -0.10 8.68
CA THR A 201 14.02 1.24 8.79
C THR A 201 13.12 2.30 8.19
N GLY A 202 12.22 1.94 7.27
CA GLY A 202 11.25 2.88 6.74
C GLY A 202 10.16 2.27 5.88
N VAL A 203 9.20 3.13 5.54
CA VAL A 203 8.00 2.76 4.77
C VAL A 203 7.84 3.73 3.62
N ILE A 204 7.66 3.18 2.42
CA ILE A 204 7.39 3.93 1.20
C ILE A 204 6.04 3.53 0.63
N ASP A 205 5.64 4.19 -0.46
CA ASP A 205 4.39 3.91 -1.17
C ASP A 205 3.11 4.11 -0.32
N TRP A 206 2.95 5.34 0.19
CA TRP A 206 1.79 5.78 0.95
C TRP A 206 0.57 6.16 0.08
N GLN A 207 0.61 5.88 -1.23
CA GLN A 207 -0.37 6.39 -2.20
C GLN A 207 -1.80 5.86 -1.98
N HIS A 208 -1.92 4.78 -1.22
CA HIS A 208 -3.21 4.20 -0.90
C HIS A 208 -3.59 4.38 0.58
N THR A 209 -2.74 5.00 1.42
CA THR A 209 -2.91 5.00 2.88
C THR A 209 -4.20 5.70 3.30
N ALA A 210 -4.97 5.06 4.20
CA ALA A 210 -6.16 5.66 4.80
C ALA A 210 -6.30 5.38 6.30
N VAL A 211 -7.17 6.18 6.93
CA VAL A 211 -7.70 5.89 8.27
C VAL A 211 -8.92 5.00 8.09
N GLU A 212 -8.81 3.76 8.57
CA GLU A 212 -9.83 2.73 8.37
C GLU A 212 -10.26 2.08 9.68
N PRO A 213 -11.45 1.46 9.72
CA PRO A 213 -11.82 0.62 10.84
C PRO A 213 -10.86 -0.56 10.99
N ALA A 214 -10.42 -0.85 12.22
CA ALA A 214 -9.43 -1.90 12.49
C ALA A 214 -9.84 -3.30 12.01
N TYR A 215 -11.14 -3.59 11.83
CA TYR A 215 -11.59 -4.87 11.31
C TYR A 215 -11.28 -5.09 9.83
N VAL A 216 -10.94 -4.05 9.06
CA VAL A 216 -10.57 -4.16 7.65
C VAL A 216 -9.21 -4.83 7.49
N SER A 217 -8.25 -4.52 8.38
CA SER A 217 -6.92 -5.15 8.37
C SER A 217 -6.94 -6.63 8.77
N GLU A 218 -7.95 -7.06 9.52
CA GLU A 218 -8.08 -8.42 10.06
C GLU A 218 -8.85 -9.40 9.15
N ILE A 219 -9.16 -8.99 7.92
CA ILE A 219 -9.86 -9.86 6.96
C ILE A 219 -8.90 -10.70 6.15
N GLU A 220 -7.70 -10.20 5.90
CA GLU A 220 -6.66 -10.95 5.23
C GLU A 220 -5.42 -11.00 6.11
N THR A 221 -4.95 -12.22 6.34
CA THR A 221 -3.64 -12.45 6.95
C THR A 221 -2.56 -12.11 5.92
N PRO A 222 -1.46 -11.43 6.31
CA PRO A 222 -0.29 -11.30 5.44
C PRO A 222 0.18 -12.66 4.91
N ASP A 223 0.81 -12.66 3.75
CA ASP A 223 1.35 -13.87 3.10
C ASP A 223 2.31 -14.63 4.02
N PHE A 224 3.27 -13.94 4.64
CA PHE A 224 4.19 -14.50 5.63
C PHE A 224 3.52 -14.94 6.93
N GLY A 225 2.30 -14.46 7.21
CA GLY A 225 1.50 -14.85 8.36
C GLY A 225 0.60 -16.06 8.10
N THR A 226 0.58 -16.56 6.86
CA THR A 226 -0.26 -17.68 6.44
C THR A 226 0.58 -18.96 6.41
N GLU A 227 0.11 -20.01 7.08
CA GLU A 227 0.75 -21.32 7.02
C GLU A 227 0.65 -21.89 5.60
N LEU A 228 1.77 -22.35 5.07
CA LEU A 228 1.81 -23.05 3.79
C LEU A 228 1.07 -24.38 3.93
N LYS A 229 0.07 -24.61 3.05
CA LYS A 229 -0.56 -25.92 2.90
C LYS A 229 0.26 -26.75 1.92
N LEU A 230 0.47 -28.02 2.24
CA LEU A 230 1.01 -29.01 1.32
C LEU A 230 0.02 -29.19 0.15
N ASP A 231 0.21 -28.44 -0.92
CA ASP A 231 -0.45 -28.55 -2.22
C ASP A 231 0.62 -28.68 -3.33
N GLU A 232 0.22 -28.95 -4.56
CA GLU A 232 0.99 -29.22 -5.80
C GLU A 232 2.23 -28.33 -5.99
N ASP A 233 2.25 -27.13 -5.40
CA ASP A 233 3.36 -26.18 -5.42
C ASP A 233 4.65 -26.69 -4.73
N LEU A 234 4.55 -27.51 -3.69
CA LEU A 234 5.71 -28.05 -2.96
C LEU A 234 6.20 -29.39 -3.50
N ASP A 235 5.41 -30.09 -4.32
CA ASP A 235 5.69 -31.45 -4.79
C ASP A 235 6.99 -31.59 -5.61
N ASN A 236 7.54 -30.47 -6.10
CA ASN A 236 8.78 -30.44 -6.89
C ASN A 236 10.08 -30.34 -6.06
N LEU A 237 9.99 -30.22 -4.73
CA LEU A 237 11.15 -30.06 -3.82
C LEU A 237 11.55 -31.39 -3.14
N HIS A 238 12.78 -31.48 -2.64
CA HIS A 238 13.20 -32.61 -1.81
C HIS A 238 12.55 -32.56 -0.43
N CYS A 239 12.25 -33.72 0.18
CA CYS A 239 11.53 -33.82 1.47
C CYS A 239 12.16 -32.97 2.59
N ASP A 240 13.49 -32.90 2.68
CA ASP A 240 14.17 -32.15 3.74
C ASP A 240 14.03 -30.63 3.54
N GLU A 241 14.03 -30.17 2.29
CA GLU A 241 13.85 -28.76 1.93
C GLU A 241 12.39 -28.32 2.15
N GLN A 242 11.44 -29.19 1.79
CA GLN A 242 10.02 -28.99 2.11
C GLN A 242 9.79 -28.86 3.61
N ALA A 243 10.37 -29.76 4.42
CA ALA A 243 10.22 -29.73 5.88
C ALA A 243 10.76 -28.44 6.50
N ALA A 244 11.90 -27.94 6.02
CA ALA A 244 12.48 -26.69 6.49
C ALA A 244 11.61 -25.47 6.14
N ILE A 245 11.06 -25.43 4.92
CA ILE A 245 10.16 -24.35 4.47
C ILE A 245 8.86 -24.34 5.27
N ILE A 246 8.28 -25.52 5.54
CA ILE A 246 7.06 -25.65 6.34
C ILE A 246 7.32 -25.20 7.79
N ASP A 247 8.41 -25.65 8.41
CA ASP A 247 8.76 -25.24 9.78
C ASP A 247 8.97 -23.72 9.89
N ASP A 248 9.62 -23.11 8.90
CA ASP A 248 9.82 -21.66 8.86
C ASP A 248 8.52 -20.89 8.62
N SER A 249 7.64 -21.38 7.73
CA SER A 249 6.30 -20.81 7.50
C SER A 249 5.43 -20.87 8.76
N GLU A 250 5.37 -22.03 9.42
CA GLU A 250 4.65 -22.18 10.68
C GLU A 250 5.20 -21.23 11.75
N ARG A 251 6.52 -21.07 11.83
CA ARG A 251 7.18 -20.15 12.75
C ARG A 251 6.78 -18.71 12.47
N CYS A 252 6.80 -18.28 11.21
CA CYS A 252 6.39 -16.94 10.80
C CYS A 252 4.92 -16.67 11.15
N ALA A 253 4.02 -17.61 10.84
CA ALA A 253 2.60 -17.52 11.17
C ALA A 253 2.36 -17.39 12.68
N LYS A 254 3.02 -18.23 13.50
CA LYS A 254 2.94 -18.19 14.97
C LYS A 254 3.42 -16.86 15.53
N VAL A 255 4.58 -16.37 15.07
CA VAL A 255 5.14 -15.08 15.53
C VAL A 255 4.23 -13.92 15.15
N TRP A 256 3.67 -13.90 13.93
CA TRP A 256 2.71 -12.87 13.54
C TRP A 256 1.44 -12.90 14.41
N ALA A 257 0.87 -14.08 14.64
CA ALA A 257 -0.32 -14.25 15.47
C ALA A 257 -0.10 -13.76 16.91
N GLU A 258 1.06 -14.08 17.50
CA GLU A 258 1.42 -13.63 18.86
C GLU A 258 1.58 -12.10 18.96
N LEU A 259 2.03 -11.45 17.89
CA LEU A 259 2.37 -10.01 17.90
C LEU A 259 1.27 -9.09 17.35
N ALA A 260 0.36 -9.59 16.53
CA ALA A 260 -0.81 -8.83 16.07
C ALA A 260 -1.83 -8.63 17.20
N PHE A 261 -1.94 -9.62 18.10
CA PHE A 261 -2.93 -9.64 19.19
C PHE A 261 -2.79 -8.50 20.22
N PRO A 262 -1.58 -8.09 20.66
CA PRO A 262 -1.40 -7.06 21.69
C PRO A 262 -1.69 -5.61 21.23
N CYS A 263 -1.89 -5.35 19.94
CA CYS A 263 -2.33 -4.02 19.50
C CYS A 263 -3.81 -3.83 19.92
N TYR A 264 -4.09 -2.93 20.88
CA TYR A 264 -5.43 -2.80 21.48
C TYR A 264 -6.56 -2.59 20.46
N LYS A 265 -6.30 -1.84 19.37
CA LYS A 265 -7.29 -1.60 18.31
C LYS A 265 -7.51 -2.85 17.42
N MET A 266 -6.43 -3.54 17.06
CA MET A 266 -6.49 -4.77 16.25
C MET A 266 -7.03 -5.95 17.05
N GLY A 267 -6.59 -6.16 18.29
CA GLY A 267 -7.06 -7.24 19.16
C GLY A 267 -8.58 -7.21 19.38
N LYS A 268 -9.19 -6.03 19.49
CA LYS A 268 -10.67 -5.90 19.53
C LYS A 268 -11.33 -6.32 18.22
N ALA A 269 -10.71 -6.02 17.09
CA ALA A 269 -11.21 -6.47 15.79
C ALA A 269 -11.07 -7.98 15.65
N VAL A 270 -9.91 -8.56 15.99
CA VAL A 270 -9.65 -10.02 16.00
C VAL A 270 -10.64 -10.78 16.87
N ALA A 271 -11.09 -10.19 17.99
CA ALA A 271 -12.08 -10.79 18.88
C ALA A 271 -13.50 -10.85 18.31
N LEU A 272 -13.81 -10.11 17.22
CA LEU A 272 -15.11 -10.22 16.56
C LEU A 272 -15.21 -11.54 15.79
N GLU A 273 -16.37 -12.18 15.79
CA GLU A 273 -16.61 -13.38 14.98
C GLU A 273 -16.27 -13.14 13.50
N PRO A 274 -15.54 -14.05 12.81
CA PRO A 274 -15.08 -13.83 11.44
C PRO A 274 -16.21 -13.44 10.48
N VAL A 275 -17.36 -14.13 10.54
CA VAL A 275 -18.53 -13.82 9.69
C VAL A 275 -18.99 -12.37 9.87
N TYR A 276 -18.97 -11.87 11.10
CA TYR A 276 -19.34 -10.49 11.41
C TYR A 276 -18.33 -9.50 10.82
N ARG A 277 -17.02 -9.80 10.90
CA ARG A 277 -15.98 -8.96 10.27
C ARG A 277 -16.14 -8.88 8.75
N HIS A 278 -16.35 -10.02 8.09
CA HIS A 278 -16.53 -10.08 6.64
C HIS A 278 -17.73 -9.24 6.19
N PHE A 279 -18.83 -9.31 6.93
CA PHE A 279 -19.98 -8.46 6.64
C PHE A 279 -19.70 -6.96 6.86
N LEU A 280 -19.08 -6.59 7.98
CA LEU A 280 -18.77 -5.19 8.27
C LEU A 280 -17.83 -4.55 7.23
N ALA A 281 -16.99 -5.35 6.59
CA ALA A 281 -16.13 -4.89 5.52
C ALA A 281 -16.66 -5.18 4.12
N ALA A 282 -17.87 -5.73 3.96
CA ALA A 282 -18.41 -6.07 2.66
C ALA A 282 -18.48 -4.86 1.72
N SER A 283 -18.77 -3.66 2.25
CA SER A 283 -18.74 -2.41 1.49
C SER A 283 -17.33 -2.05 1.03
N TYR A 284 -16.32 -2.40 1.83
CA TYR A 284 -14.92 -2.12 1.56
C TYR A 284 -14.39 -3.00 0.43
N PHE A 285 -14.67 -4.31 0.45
CA PHE A 285 -14.21 -5.22 -0.59
C PHE A 285 -15.11 -5.23 -1.85
N GLY A 286 -16.11 -4.34 -1.91
CA GLY A 286 -17.06 -4.27 -3.02
C GLY A 286 -17.98 -5.50 -3.13
N TRP A 287 -18.10 -6.28 -2.06
CA TRP A 287 -18.93 -7.49 -2.02
C TRP A 287 -20.42 -7.15 -2.04
N LEU A 288 -20.81 -5.95 -1.59
CA LEU A 288 -22.22 -5.51 -1.61
C LEU A 288 -22.80 -5.35 -3.02
N THR A 289 -21.97 -5.17 -4.06
CA THR A 289 -22.47 -5.03 -5.44
C THR A 289 -22.50 -6.35 -6.19
N LYS A 290 -22.10 -7.45 -5.55
CA LYS A 290 -22.09 -8.77 -6.16
C LYS A 290 -23.10 -9.66 -5.47
N GLU A 291 -24.09 -10.10 -6.24
CA GLU A 291 -25.28 -10.78 -5.72
C GLU A 291 -24.93 -12.05 -4.92
N ILE A 292 -24.03 -12.88 -5.44
CA ILE A 292 -23.66 -14.16 -4.81
C ILE A 292 -22.94 -13.92 -3.48
N GLU A 293 -21.92 -13.06 -3.47
CA GLU A 293 -21.17 -12.74 -2.26
C GLU A 293 -22.06 -12.10 -1.20
N LEU A 294 -22.98 -11.21 -1.60
CA LEU A 294 -23.94 -10.59 -0.68
C LEU A 294 -24.90 -11.62 -0.08
N ILE A 295 -25.48 -12.51 -0.88
CA ILE A 295 -26.38 -13.57 -0.40
C ILE A 295 -25.62 -14.48 0.58
N SER A 296 -24.39 -14.88 0.26
CA SER A 296 -23.55 -15.70 1.13
C SER A 296 -23.30 -15.03 2.49
N LEU A 297 -22.91 -13.76 2.50
CA LEU A 297 -22.65 -13.00 3.74
C LEU A 297 -23.90 -12.84 4.61
N ILE A 298 -25.05 -12.53 4.02
CA ILE A 298 -26.30 -12.37 4.77
C ILE A 298 -26.77 -13.74 5.30
N ASN A 299 -26.61 -14.82 4.53
CA ASN A 299 -26.90 -16.18 4.97
C ASN A 299 -26.10 -16.56 6.22
N ASP A 300 -24.79 -16.30 6.22
CA ASP A 300 -23.92 -16.66 7.34
C ASP A 300 -24.24 -15.84 8.59
N ILE A 301 -24.55 -14.55 8.46
CA ILE A 301 -25.06 -13.76 9.59
C ILE A 301 -26.39 -14.30 10.09
N GLY A 302 -27.31 -14.65 9.19
CA GLY A 302 -28.60 -15.20 9.58
C GLY A 302 -28.47 -16.49 10.40
N ARG A 303 -27.52 -17.36 10.02
CA ARG A 303 -27.19 -18.59 10.77
C ARG A 303 -26.62 -18.30 12.15
N LEU A 304 -25.78 -17.27 12.27
CA LEU A 304 -25.11 -16.92 13.51
C LEU A 304 -25.84 -15.85 14.35
N TRP A 305 -27.00 -15.35 13.90
CA TRP A 305 -27.69 -14.18 14.45
C TRP A 305 -27.73 -14.14 15.98
N ASN A 306 -28.22 -15.21 16.60
CA ASN A 306 -28.29 -15.31 18.06
C ASN A 306 -26.92 -15.56 18.70
N ALA A 307 -26.03 -16.30 18.03
CA ALA A 307 -24.69 -16.62 18.53
C ALA A 307 -23.80 -15.37 18.61
N ILE A 308 -23.96 -14.42 17.70
CA ILE A 308 -23.26 -13.12 17.71
C ILE A 308 -23.95 -12.07 18.60
N GLY A 309 -24.98 -12.46 19.36
CA GLY A 309 -25.66 -11.60 20.33
C GLY A 309 -26.65 -10.58 19.73
N MET A 310 -27.10 -10.77 18.49
CA MET A 310 -28.15 -9.91 17.93
C MET A 310 -29.49 -10.22 18.56
N THR A 311 -30.32 -9.18 18.74
CA THR A 311 -31.63 -9.30 19.38
C THR A 311 -32.74 -9.45 18.33
N GLY A 312 -33.82 -10.16 18.69
CA GLY A 312 -34.96 -10.39 17.81
C GLY A 312 -34.72 -11.48 16.76
N GLU A 313 -35.67 -11.64 15.83
CA GLU A 313 -35.50 -12.53 14.67
C GLU A 313 -34.62 -11.88 13.60
N CYS A 314 -33.80 -12.69 12.93
CA CYS A 314 -33.08 -12.23 11.75
C CYS A 314 -34.07 -11.69 10.70
N PRO A 315 -33.90 -10.45 10.20
CA PRO A 315 -34.82 -9.85 9.24
C PRO A 315 -34.74 -10.52 7.86
N TYR A 316 -33.62 -11.18 7.56
CA TYR A 316 -33.46 -11.92 6.32
C TYR A 316 -33.77 -13.40 6.53
N LYS A 317 -34.74 -13.91 5.77
CA LYS A 317 -35.11 -15.33 5.74
C LYS A 317 -34.63 -15.93 4.42
N VAL A 318 -33.61 -16.77 4.51
CA VAL A 318 -33.01 -17.45 3.35
C VAL A 318 -34.08 -18.23 2.59
N SER A 319 -34.31 -17.89 1.32
CA SER A 319 -35.24 -18.63 0.47
C SER A 319 -34.61 -19.94 -0.02
N ASN A 320 -35.40 -20.87 -0.56
CA ASN A 320 -34.84 -22.08 -1.18
C ASN A 320 -34.03 -21.75 -2.45
N GLU A 321 -34.43 -20.73 -3.21
CA GLU A 321 -33.70 -20.25 -4.40
C GLU A 321 -32.32 -19.69 -4.03
N ASP A 322 -32.20 -18.99 -2.90
CA ASP A 322 -30.91 -18.46 -2.41
C ASP A 322 -29.94 -19.60 -2.03
N ARG A 323 -30.46 -20.74 -1.58
CA ARG A 323 -29.64 -21.92 -1.23
C ARG A 323 -29.12 -22.69 -2.44
N GLU A 324 -29.74 -22.53 -3.60
CA GLU A 324 -29.32 -23.17 -4.85
C GLU A 324 -28.29 -22.32 -5.61
N ARG A 325 -28.11 -21.05 -5.23
CA ARG A 325 -27.23 -20.08 -5.90
C ARG A 325 -25.82 -19.94 -5.29
N VAL A 326 -25.62 -20.44 -4.07
CA VAL A 326 -24.35 -20.39 -3.30
C VAL A 326 -23.81 -21.80 -3.15
#